data_AF-A0A9D8RBX1-F1
#
_entry.id   AF-A0A9D8RBX1-F1
#
_cell.length_a   1.000
_cell.length_b   1.000
_cell.length_c   1.000
_cell.angle_alpha   90.00
_cell.angle_beta   90.00
_cell.angle_gamma   90.00
#
_symmetry.space_group_name_H-M   'P 1'
#
loop_
_entity.id
_entity.type
_entity.pdbx_description
1 polymer ?
#
loop_
_entity_poly.entity_id
_entity_poly.type
_entity_poly.pdbx_seq_one_letter_code
_entity_poly.pdbx_strand_id
1 'polypeptide(L)'
;MKKILATMVMIVAIATSAAAMNRHEIRSTARVMTDRMAMELRLDRHQIGRVFEINLRYVSAIDNPRVDMRRCIDIRNHELRRVLTPRQFDRYMASSHARWTPAHHGHHGPHHPAPHHEGPRHHRHVRY
;
A
#
# COMPACT_ATOMS: atom_id res chain seq x y z
N MET A 1 -40.92 23.97 1.84
CA MET A 1 -39.95 22.87 1.74
C MET A 1 -39.08 22.99 0.48
N LYS A 2 -38.07 23.89 0.46
CA LYS A 2 -37.14 24.08 -0.69
C LYS A 2 -35.66 24.11 -0.30
N LYS A 3 -35.34 24.15 1.01
CA LYS A 3 -33.98 24.24 1.53
C LYS A 3 -33.28 22.87 1.65
N ILE A 4 -34.04 21.78 1.76
CA ILE A 4 -33.51 20.42 1.91
C ILE A 4 -32.90 19.89 0.60
N LEU A 5 -33.45 20.29 -0.56
CA LEU A 5 -32.91 19.86 -1.86
C LEU A 5 -31.55 20.52 -2.16
N ALA A 6 -31.39 21.80 -1.79
CA ALA A 6 -30.15 22.54 -2.01
C ALA A 6 -28.98 22.02 -1.15
N THR A 7 -29.25 21.59 0.09
CA THR A 7 -28.22 21.00 0.95
C THR A 7 -27.76 19.62 0.48
N MET A 8 -28.65 18.78 -0.07
CA MET A 8 -28.23 17.49 -0.64
C MET A 8 -27.32 17.65 -1.87
N VAL A 9 -27.61 18.60 -2.76
CA VAL A 9 -26.76 18.87 -3.95
C VAL A 9 -25.36 19.35 -3.53
N MET A 10 -25.26 20.16 -2.48
CA MET A 10 -23.96 20.64 -1.97
C MET A 10 -23.13 19.50 -1.35
N ILE A 11 -23.75 18.58 -0.61
CA ILE A 11 -23.06 17.39 -0.05
C ILE A 11 -22.55 16.48 -1.17
N VAL A 12 -23.35 16.28 -2.23
CA VAL A 12 -22.93 15.50 -3.41
C VAL A 12 -21.77 16.17 -4.15
N ALA A 13 -21.80 17.50 -4.32
CA ALA A 13 -20.73 18.26 -4.97
C ALA A 13 -19.41 18.21 -4.17
N ILE A 14 -19.48 18.31 -2.83
CA ILE A 14 -18.31 18.20 -1.94
C ILE A 14 -17.76 16.76 -1.95
N ALA A 15 -18.61 15.74 -2.00
CA ALA A 15 -18.17 14.35 -2.11
C ALA A 15 -17.45 14.07 -3.44
N THR A 16 -17.91 14.67 -4.56
CA THR A 16 -17.23 14.55 -5.86
C THR A 16 -15.88 15.27 -5.90
N SER A 17 -15.73 16.44 -5.26
CA SER A 17 -14.45 17.15 -5.21
C SER A 17 -13.44 16.46 -4.30
N ALA A 18 -13.87 15.93 -3.14
CA ALA A 18 -13.01 15.15 -2.26
C ALA A 18 -12.53 13.83 -2.91
N ALA A 19 -13.42 13.10 -3.59
CA ALA A 19 -13.06 11.90 -4.34
C ALA A 19 -12.13 12.20 -5.54
N ALA A 20 -12.30 13.35 -6.19
CA ALA A 20 -11.43 13.79 -7.28
C ALA A 20 -10.04 14.25 -6.79
N MET A 21 -9.96 14.94 -5.64
CA MET A 21 -8.70 15.28 -4.98
C MET A 21 -7.91 14.01 -4.64
N ASN A 22 -8.55 13.02 -4.03
CA ASN A 22 -7.92 11.73 -3.72
C ASN A 22 -7.41 11.01 -4.99
N ARG A 23 -8.21 10.98 -6.07
CA ARG A 23 -7.76 10.41 -7.36
C ARG A 23 -6.56 11.15 -7.98
N HIS A 24 -6.51 12.47 -7.83
CA HIS A 24 -5.37 13.27 -8.30
C HIS A 24 -4.11 12.97 -7.47
N GLU A 25 -4.25 12.87 -6.14
CA GLU A 25 -3.17 12.50 -5.24
C GLU A 25 -2.62 11.10 -5.54
N ILE A 26 -3.49 10.09 -5.67
CA ILE A 26 -3.11 8.71 -6.04
C ILE A 26 -2.26 8.69 -7.32
N ARG A 27 -2.72 9.38 -8.37
CA ARG A 27 -2.02 9.41 -9.66
C ARG A 27 -0.70 10.17 -9.58
N SER A 28 -0.66 11.26 -8.81
CA SER A 28 0.54 12.05 -8.59
C SER A 28 1.61 11.23 -7.85
N THR A 29 1.24 10.57 -6.76
CA THR A 29 2.14 9.69 -6.00
C THR A 29 2.68 8.55 -6.86
N ALA A 30 1.82 7.88 -7.63
CA ALA A 30 2.26 6.84 -8.55
C ALA A 30 3.25 7.35 -9.61
N ARG A 31 3.04 8.57 -10.11
CA ARG A 31 3.98 9.22 -11.04
C ARG A 31 5.32 9.51 -10.39
N VAL A 32 5.34 10.12 -9.20
CA VAL A 32 6.59 10.41 -8.47
C VAL A 32 7.39 9.13 -8.20
N MET A 33 6.73 8.05 -7.77
CA MET A 33 7.39 6.75 -7.61
C MET A 33 8.00 6.25 -8.92
N THR A 34 7.25 6.37 -10.01
CA THR A 34 7.68 5.91 -11.34
C THR A 34 8.84 6.73 -11.87
N ASP A 35 8.80 8.06 -11.76
CA ASP A 35 9.87 8.94 -12.24
C ASP A 35 11.17 8.66 -11.49
N ARG A 36 11.08 8.44 -10.17
CA ARG A 36 12.23 8.06 -9.35
C ARG A 36 12.77 6.68 -9.75
N MET A 37 11.90 5.69 -9.97
CA MET A 37 12.31 4.38 -10.49
C MET A 37 12.90 4.48 -11.89
N ALA A 38 12.38 5.36 -12.76
CA ALA A 38 12.90 5.57 -14.11
C ALA A 38 14.33 6.11 -14.09
N MET A 39 14.57 7.15 -13.28
CA MET A 39 15.90 7.75 -13.11
C MET A 39 16.89 6.76 -12.48
N GLU A 40 16.50 6.14 -11.36
CA GLU A 40 17.40 5.25 -10.64
C GLU A 40 17.63 3.97 -11.45
N LEU A 41 16.58 3.25 -11.86
CA LEU A 41 16.69 1.95 -12.50
C LEU A 41 17.06 2.03 -13.99
N ARG A 42 17.11 3.23 -14.58
CA ARG A 42 17.31 3.46 -16.02
C ARG A 42 16.27 2.70 -16.84
N LEU A 43 15.00 2.96 -16.58
CA LEU A 43 13.89 2.31 -17.27
C LEU A 43 13.77 2.82 -18.71
N ASP A 44 13.43 1.93 -19.64
CA ASP A 44 13.05 2.33 -20.99
C ASP A 44 11.60 2.86 -21.07
N ARG A 45 11.23 3.41 -22.22
CA ARG A 45 9.91 4.04 -22.44
C ARG A 45 8.75 3.07 -22.20
N HIS A 46 8.90 1.79 -22.57
CA HIS A 46 7.85 0.79 -22.37
C HIS A 46 7.77 0.40 -20.89
N GLN A 47 8.91 0.17 -20.24
CA GLN A 47 8.98 -0.12 -18.81
C GLN A 47 8.34 1.00 -17.97
N ILE A 48 8.59 2.28 -18.29
CA ILE A 48 8.01 3.42 -17.57
C ILE A 48 6.47 3.33 -17.53
N GLY A 49 5.83 3.07 -18.67
CA GLY A 49 4.37 2.94 -18.73
C GLY A 49 3.84 1.80 -17.87
N ARG A 50 4.48 0.63 -17.96
CA ARG A 50 4.09 -0.56 -17.18
C ARG A 50 4.31 -0.36 -15.68
N VAL A 51 5.45 0.22 -15.28
CA VAL A 51 5.77 0.55 -13.88
C VAL A 51 4.77 1.58 -13.33
N PHE A 52 4.40 2.58 -14.12
CA PHE A 52 3.36 3.54 -13.74
C PHE A 52 2.03 2.87 -13.43
N GLU A 53 1.56 1.96 -14.29
CA GLU A 53 0.31 1.23 -14.05
C GLU A 53 0.37 0.36 -12.78
N ILE A 54 1.50 -0.31 -12.53
CA ILE A 54 1.71 -1.13 -11.33
C ILE A 54 1.70 -0.25 -10.08
N ASN A 55 2.44 0.87 -10.10
CA ASN A 55 2.47 1.82 -9.00
C ASN A 55 1.10 2.45 -8.76
N LEU A 56 0.35 2.75 -9.82
CA LEU A 56 -1.01 3.30 -9.70
C LEU A 56 -1.96 2.31 -9.03
N ARG A 57 -1.94 1.02 -9.42
CA ARG A 57 -2.73 -0.02 -8.75
C ARG A 57 -2.32 -0.18 -7.29
N TYR A 58 -1.02 -0.16 -7.00
CA TYR A 58 -0.52 -0.27 -5.62
C TYR A 58 -1.00 0.89 -4.75
N VAL A 59 -0.80 2.14 -5.19
CA VAL A 59 -1.23 3.33 -4.44
C VAL A 59 -2.76 3.37 -4.28
N SER A 60 -3.51 2.96 -5.31
CA SER A 60 -4.97 2.86 -5.21
C SER A 60 -5.43 1.78 -4.22
N ALA A 61 -4.71 0.66 -4.14
CA ALA A 61 -5.06 -0.43 -3.23
C ALA A 61 -4.85 -0.03 -1.76
N ILE A 62 -3.74 0.66 -1.46
CA ILE A 62 -3.38 1.08 -0.11
C ILE A 62 -4.07 2.38 0.34
N ASP A 63 -4.87 3.01 -0.53
CA ASP A 63 -5.74 4.12 -0.13
C ASP A 63 -6.80 3.66 0.88
N ASN A 64 -7.12 2.36 0.89
CA ASN A 64 -7.95 1.76 1.93
C ASN A 64 -7.10 1.35 3.14
N PRO A 65 -7.27 1.97 4.33
CA PRO A 65 -6.44 1.70 5.50
C PRO A 65 -6.61 0.30 6.12
N ARG A 66 -7.59 -0.49 5.65
CA ARG A 66 -7.86 -1.84 6.15
C ARG A 66 -7.18 -2.94 5.33
N VAL A 67 -6.41 -2.59 4.31
CA VAL A 67 -5.77 -3.61 3.45
C VAL A 67 -4.57 -4.25 4.15
N ASP A 68 -4.30 -5.50 3.77
CA ASP A 68 -3.04 -6.15 4.11
C ASP A 68 -1.90 -5.52 3.30
N MET A 69 -1.19 -4.58 3.92
CA MET A 69 -0.07 -3.86 3.33
C MET A 69 1.02 -4.80 2.80
N ARG A 70 1.33 -5.89 3.52
CA ARG A 70 2.37 -6.84 3.10
C ARG A 70 1.96 -7.53 1.81
N ARG A 71 0.70 -7.97 1.72
CA ARG A 71 0.15 -8.55 0.50
C ARG A 71 0.18 -7.58 -0.68
N CYS A 72 -0.15 -6.30 -0.47
CA CYS A 72 -0.08 -5.28 -1.53
C CYS A 72 1.36 -5.08 -2.04
N ILE A 73 2.35 -5.05 -1.14
CA ILE A 73 3.77 -4.97 -1.50
C ILE A 73 4.21 -6.20 -2.28
N ASP A 74 3.84 -7.40 -1.83
CA ASP A 74 4.21 -8.66 -2.49
C ASP A 74 3.65 -8.73 -3.92
N ILE A 75 2.39 -8.34 -4.10
CA ILE A 75 1.75 -8.25 -5.43
C ILE A 75 2.52 -7.27 -6.32
N ARG A 76 2.79 -6.04 -5.85
CA ARG A 76 3.53 -5.02 -6.61
C ARG A 76 4.91 -5.52 -7.02
N ASN A 77 5.66 -6.10 -6.08
CA ASN A 77 7.01 -6.59 -6.32
C ASN A 77 7.02 -7.74 -7.33
N HIS A 78 6.05 -8.66 -7.23
CA HIS A 78 5.88 -9.74 -8.19
C HIS A 78 5.51 -9.22 -9.59
N GLU A 79 4.63 -8.22 -9.72
CA GLU A 79 4.32 -7.59 -11.01
C GLU A 79 5.54 -6.88 -11.62
N LEU A 80 6.31 -6.15 -10.81
CA LEU A 80 7.53 -5.46 -11.26
C LEU A 80 8.59 -6.45 -11.74
N ARG A 81 8.71 -7.62 -11.12
CA ARG A 81 9.65 -8.67 -11.57
C ARG A 81 9.39 -9.13 -13.01
N ARG A 82 8.15 -9.00 -13.52
CA ARG A 82 7.79 -9.36 -14.90
C ARG A 82 8.08 -8.24 -15.92
N VAL A 83 8.33 -7.02 -15.45
CA VAL A 83 8.55 -5.82 -16.28
C VAL A 83 10.02 -5.42 -16.31
N LEU A 84 10.72 -5.55 -15.18
CA LEU A 84 12.10 -5.17 -15.03
C LEU A 84 13.04 -6.29 -15.51
N THR A 85 14.19 -5.91 -16.05
CA THR A 85 15.28 -6.88 -16.25
C THR A 85 15.77 -7.42 -14.91
N PRO A 86 16.43 -8.59 -14.85
CA PRO A 86 16.95 -9.15 -13.60
C PRO A 86 17.79 -8.15 -12.80
N ARG A 87 18.76 -7.49 -13.46
CA ARG A 87 19.63 -6.50 -12.82
C ARG A 87 18.87 -5.26 -12.31
N GLN A 88 17.86 -4.80 -13.03
CA GLN A 88 17.00 -3.71 -12.56
C GLN A 88 16.16 -4.14 -11.35
N PHE A 89 15.66 -5.38 -11.36
CA PHE A 89 14.89 -5.93 -10.26
C PHE A 89 15.75 -6.12 -8.99
N ASP A 90 17.00 -6.58 -9.13
CA ASP A 90 17.92 -6.70 -7.99
C ASP A 90 18.20 -5.32 -7.35
N ARG A 91 18.44 -4.30 -8.18
CA ARG A 91 18.60 -2.91 -7.72
C ARG A 91 17.34 -2.36 -7.07
N TYR A 92 16.17 -2.69 -7.63
CA TYR A 92 14.88 -2.35 -7.04
C TYR A 92 14.72 -2.97 -5.65
N MET A 93 14.99 -4.27 -5.49
CA MET A 93 14.88 -4.98 -4.22
C MET A 93 15.88 -4.47 -3.16
N ALA A 94 17.07 -4.03 -3.59
CA ALA A 94 18.06 -3.40 -2.73
C ALA A 94 17.71 -1.96 -2.33
N SER A 95 16.81 -1.30 -3.07
CA SER A 95 16.38 0.08 -2.81
C SER A 95 15.25 0.17 -1.77
N SER A 96 14.96 1.38 -1.30
CA SER A 96 13.79 1.64 -0.45
C SER A 96 12.45 1.49 -1.19
N HIS A 97 12.44 1.49 -2.53
CA HIS A 97 11.22 1.35 -3.32
C HIS A 97 10.47 0.05 -3.01
N ALA A 98 11.20 -1.05 -2.82
CA ALA A 98 10.63 -2.36 -2.54
C ALA A 98 9.83 -2.43 -1.24
N ARG A 99 10.05 -1.51 -0.30
CA ARG A 99 9.36 -1.42 0.99
C ARG A 99 8.56 -0.13 1.19
N TRP A 100 8.37 0.67 0.13
CA TRP A 100 7.68 1.96 0.27
C TRP A 100 6.22 1.80 0.74
N THR A 101 5.88 2.50 1.83
CA THR A 101 4.54 2.60 2.40
C THR A 101 4.20 4.07 2.73
N PRO A 102 2.92 4.49 2.68
CA PRO A 102 2.50 5.81 3.14
C PRO A 102 2.65 5.98 4.66
N ALA A 103 2.95 7.20 5.13
CA ALA A 103 3.22 7.49 6.53
C ALA A 103 2.05 7.16 7.50
N HIS A 104 0.81 7.21 7.02
CA HIS A 104 -0.39 6.93 7.82
C HIS A 104 -0.68 5.41 8.00
N HIS A 105 0.11 4.54 7.37
CA HIS A 105 0.05 3.07 7.55
C HIS A 105 1.14 2.57 8.53
N GLY A 106 1.53 3.40 9.50
CA GLY A 106 2.63 3.17 10.42
C GLY A 106 2.66 1.76 11.05
N HIS A 107 3.70 1.02 10.70
CA HIS A 107 4.29 -0.12 11.41
C HIS A 107 3.34 -1.14 12.07
N HIS A 108 2.62 -1.92 11.28
CA HIS A 108 2.45 -3.32 11.64
C HIS A 108 3.76 -4.06 11.32
N GLY A 109 4.72 -3.95 12.24
CA GLY A 109 5.87 -4.84 12.28
C GLY A 109 5.42 -6.30 12.31
N PRO A 110 6.30 -7.27 12.01
CA PRO A 110 5.91 -8.67 11.98
C PRO A 110 5.25 -9.03 13.32
N HIS A 111 3.97 -9.38 13.30
CA HIS A 111 3.32 -10.07 14.40
C HIS A 111 4.05 -11.40 14.54
N HIS A 112 5.08 -11.43 15.39
CA HIS A 112 5.53 -12.67 15.98
C HIS A 112 4.32 -13.23 16.74
N PRO A 113 3.82 -14.43 16.38
CA PRO A 113 2.92 -15.12 17.30
C PRO A 113 3.74 -15.33 18.58
N ALA A 114 3.26 -14.76 19.69
CA ALA A 114 3.85 -15.00 20.99
C ALA A 114 3.94 -16.51 21.20
N PRO A 115 5.07 -17.06 21.71
CA PRO A 115 5.10 -18.47 22.06
C PRO A 115 4.00 -18.70 23.09
N HIS A 116 3.08 -19.62 22.78
CA HIS A 116 2.10 -20.10 23.71
C HIS A 116 2.86 -20.66 24.93
N HIS A 117 2.88 -19.90 26.02
CA HIS A 117 3.35 -20.43 27.29
C HIS A 117 2.34 -21.48 27.73
N GLU A 118 2.73 -22.74 27.56
CA GLU A 118 2.13 -23.90 28.20
C GLU A 118 1.97 -23.60 29.70
N GLY A 119 0.73 -23.65 30.18
CA GLY A 119 0.42 -23.43 31.59
C GLY A 119 1.03 -24.52 32.48
N PRO A 120 1.48 -24.22 33.70
CA PRO A 120 1.87 -25.26 34.63
C PRO A 120 0.64 -25.99 35.16
N ARG A 121 0.65 -27.30 34.94
CA ARG A 121 -0.26 -28.30 35.50
C ARG A 121 -0.17 -28.32 37.03
N HIS A 122 -1.36 -28.41 37.64
CA HIS A 122 -1.71 -29.07 38.91
C HIS A 122 -0.72 -29.04 40.08
N HIS A 123 -1.13 -28.38 41.16
CA HIS A 123 -1.03 -28.97 42.51
C HIS A 123 -2.34 -28.80 43.27
N ARG A 124 -3.11 -29.89 43.33
CA ARG A 124 -4.24 -30.09 44.23
C ARG A 124 -3.66 -30.72 45.50
N HIS A 125 -3.47 -29.93 46.55
CA HIS A 125 -3.16 -30.47 47.88
C HIS A 125 -4.47 -30.92 48.54
N VAL A 126 -4.57 -32.22 48.84
CA VAL A 126 -5.60 -32.80 49.70
C VAL A 126 -4.92 -33.75 50.68
N ARG A 127 -5.05 -33.38 51.97
CA ARG A 127 -5.10 -34.20 53.22
C ARG A 127 -3.83 -34.93 53.69
N TYR A 128 -3.50 -34.79 54.97
CA TYR A 128 -4.20 -35.46 56.09
C TYR A 128 -4.57 -34.44 57.17
#